data_AF-A0A2V9A4A6-F1
#
_entry.id   AF-A0A2V9A4A6-F1
#
_cell.length_a   1.000
_cell.length_b   1.000
_cell.length_c   1.000
_cell.angle_alpha   90.00
_cell.angle_beta   90.00
_cell.angle_gamma   90.00
#
_symmetry.space_group_name_H-M   'P 1'
#
loop_
_entity.id
_entity.type
_entity.pdbx_description
1 polymer ?
#
loop_
_entity_poly.entity_id
_entity_poly.type
_entity_poly.pdbx_seq_one_letter_code
_entity_poly.pdbx_strand_id
1 'polypeptide(L)'
;MKLTGTVLRCSTRKVNSSGKETYVTNLLVLDPENSGGTNYAVEVWDDKPHEVAPMSGISLTVIGVVNKHGGVPALRAVMAAQPPKPVEAKTAAAEAQAAA
;
A
#
# COMPACT_ATOMS: atom_id res chain seq x y z
N MET A 1 -16.49 -0.21 1.78
CA MET A 1 -16.12 1.16 1.37
C MET A 1 -14.83 1.08 0.56
N LYS A 2 -14.71 1.86 -0.53
CA LYS A 2 -13.43 2.00 -1.25
C LYS A 2 -12.65 3.16 -0.66
N LEU A 3 -11.35 2.97 -0.48
CA LEU A 3 -10.41 3.99 -0.03
C LEU A 3 -9.31 4.09 -1.08
N THR A 4 -9.29 5.20 -1.81
CA THR A 4 -8.30 5.46 -2.85
C THR A 4 -7.51 6.69 -2.45
N GLY A 5 -6.18 6.61 -2.53
CA GLY A 5 -5.35 7.70 -2.05
C GLY A 5 -3.87 7.45 -2.19
N THR A 6 -3.09 8.29 -1.53
CA THR A 6 -1.63 8.24 -1.53
C THR A 6 -1.13 7.64 -0.24
N VAL A 7 -0.21 6.67 -0.35
CA VAL A 7 0.46 6.07 0.81
C VAL A 7 1.48 7.06 1.36
N LEU A 8 1.27 7.57 2.56
CA LEU A 8 2.21 8.47 3.23
C LEU A 8 3.29 7.69 3.99
N ARG A 9 2.91 6.58 4.61
CA ARG A 9 3.80 5.67 5.32
C ARG A 9 3.34 4.23 5.13
N CYS A 10 4.30 3.31 5.05
CA CYS A 10 4.04 1.88 5.03
C CYS A 10 5.06 1.14 5.89
N SER A 11 4.60 0.18 6.68
CA SER A 11 5.46 -0.77 7.37
C SER A 11 4.84 -2.16 7.31
N THR A 12 5.64 -3.16 6.94
CA THR A 12 5.20 -4.55 6.90
C THR A 12 5.88 -5.31 8.02
N ARG A 13 5.09 -6.08 8.78
CA ARG A 13 5.57 -6.98 9.82
C ARG A 13 5.01 -8.38 9.61
N LYS A 14 5.82 -9.39 9.91
CA LYS A 14 5.34 -10.77 10.03
C LYS A 14 4.66 -10.94 11.39
N VAL A 15 3.47 -11.53 11.40
CA VAL A 15 2.77 -11.95 12.62
C VAL A 15 2.66 -13.47 12.60
N ASN A 16 3.26 -14.12 13.59
CA ASN A 16 3.17 -15.56 13.73
C ASN A 16 1.81 -15.90 14.34
N SER A 17 0.85 -16.21 13.49
CA SER A 17 -0.47 -16.69 13.91
C SER A 17 -0.57 -18.17 13.60
N SER A 18 -0.68 -19.00 14.65
CA SER A 18 -1.19 -20.38 14.55
C SER A 18 -0.52 -21.27 13.48
N GLY A 19 0.80 -21.18 13.33
CA GLY A 19 1.57 -22.02 12.39
C GLY A 19 1.49 -21.62 10.92
N LYS A 20 0.75 -20.56 10.55
CA LYS A 20 0.75 -19.97 9.21
C LYS A 20 1.50 -18.64 9.22
N GLU A 21 2.39 -18.45 8.25
CA GLU A 21 2.99 -17.14 8.02
C GLU A 21 1.92 -16.15 7.58
N THR A 22 1.72 -15.12 8.38
CA THR A 22 0.79 -14.04 8.08
C THR A 22 1.56 -12.73 8.17
N TYR A 23 1.27 -11.80 7.27
CA TYR A 23 1.91 -10.51 7.20
C TYR A 23 0.86 -9.43 7.39
N VAL A 24 1.26 -8.38 8.11
CA VAL A 24 0.45 -7.18 8.30
C VAL A 24 1.22 -6.01 7.73
N THR A 25 0.61 -5.33 6.78
CA THR A 25 1.09 -4.07 6.23
C THR A 25 0.25 -2.94 6.81
N ASN A 26 0.87 -2.12 7.65
CA ASN A 26 0.29 -0.90 8.19
C ASN A 26 0.55 0.24 7.23
N LEU A 27 -0.51 0.94 6.86
CA LEU A 27 -0.50 2.06 5.94
C LEU A 27 -1.07 3.29 6.63
N LEU A 28 -0.47 4.44 6.30
CA LEU A 28 -1.10 5.74 6.50
C LEU A 28 -1.48 6.27 5.12
N VAL A 29 -2.77 6.42 4.85
CA VAL A 29 -3.28 6.78 3.52
C VAL A 29 -3.96 8.15 3.60
N LEU A 30 -3.56 9.04 2.69
CA LEU A 30 -4.26 10.30 2.44
C LEU A 30 -5.25 10.08 1.29
N ASP A 31 -6.54 10.10 1.60
CA ASP A 31 -7.61 10.10 0.61
C ASP A 31 -8.10 11.54 0.41
N PRO A 32 -7.69 12.24 -0.66
CA PRO A 32 -8.05 13.64 -0.85
C PRO A 32 -9.55 13.86 -1.07
N GLU A 33 -10.30 12.83 -1.49
CA GLU A 33 -11.71 12.96 -1.81
C GLU A 33 -12.60 12.86 -0.56
N ASN A 34 -12.20 12.03 0.41
CA ASN A 34 -13.04 11.71 1.57
C ASN A 34 -12.48 12.20 2.92
N SER A 35 -11.20 12.54 3.00
CA SER A 35 -10.55 12.77 4.29
C SER A 35 -10.84 14.11 4.96
N GLY A 36 -11.26 15.14 4.21
CA GLY A 36 -11.28 16.52 4.72
C GLY A 36 -9.95 16.98 5.35
N GLY A 37 -8.82 16.38 4.95
CA GLY A 37 -7.49 16.62 5.54
C GLY A 37 -7.03 15.61 6.60
N THR A 38 -7.80 14.54 6.87
CA THR A 38 -7.47 13.50 7.87
C THR A 38 -6.88 12.23 7.26
N ASN A 39 -5.73 11.79 7.74
CA ASN A 39 -5.13 10.54 7.25
C ASN A 39 -5.85 9.30 7.82
N TYR A 40 -5.97 8.25 7.01
CA TYR A 40 -6.51 6.96 7.44
C TYR A 40 -5.37 6.01 7.84
N ALA A 41 -5.44 5.48 9.06
CA ALA A 41 -4.61 4.35 9.46
C ALA A 41 -5.28 3.06 8.97
N VAL A 42 -4.55 2.24 8.21
CA VAL A 42 -5.11 1.03 7.60
C VAL A 42 -4.17 -0.16 7.85
N GLU A 43 -4.74 -1.29 8.20
CA GLU A 43 -4.05 -2.57 8.21
C GLU A 43 -4.52 -3.43 7.04
N VAL A 44 -3.57 -3.93 6.25
CA VAL A 44 -3.80 -4.94 5.23
C VAL A 44 -3.11 -6.22 5.67
N TRP A 45 -3.82 -7.33 5.63
CA TRP A 45 -3.27 -8.61 6.06
C TRP A 45 -3.36 -9.61 4.93
N ASP A 46 -2.30 -10.39 4.79
CA ASP A 46 -2.20 -11.42 3.76
C ASP A 46 -1.20 -12.51 4.20
N ASP A 47 -1.10 -13.59 3.44
CA ASP A 47 -0.10 -14.64 3.65
C ASP A 47 1.25 -14.34 2.98
N LYS A 48 1.33 -13.22 2.24
CA LYS A 48 2.57 -12.69 1.66
C LYS A 48 2.80 -11.23 2.08
N PRO A 49 4.05 -10.76 2.08
CA PRO A 49 4.34 -9.34 2.20
C PRO A 49 3.73 -8.55 1.03
N HIS A 50 3.13 -7.39 1.32
CA HIS A 50 2.69 -6.47 0.27
C HIS A 50 3.84 -5.57 -0.17
N GLU A 51 4.03 -5.43 -1.48
CA GLU A 51 4.94 -4.44 -2.06
C GLU A 51 4.25 -3.09 -2.19
N VAL A 52 4.34 -2.29 -1.13
CA VAL A 52 3.82 -0.92 -1.13
C VAL A 52 4.97 0.06 -0.92
N ALA A 53 5.01 1.10 -1.75
CA ALA A 53 6.00 2.17 -1.63
C ALA A 53 5.36 3.43 -1.02
N PRO A 54 6.09 4.17 -0.17
CA PRO A 54 5.70 5.52 0.20
C PRO A 54 5.50 6.40 -1.05
N MET A 55 4.60 7.35 -0.96
CA MET A 55 4.19 8.28 -2.03
C MET A 55 3.61 7.62 -3.28
N SER A 56 3.23 6.34 -3.22
CA SER A 56 2.53 5.66 -4.31
C SER A 56 1.01 5.73 -4.15
N GLY A 57 0.30 5.68 -5.28
CA GLY A 57 -1.16 5.55 -5.30
C GLY A 57 -1.60 4.15 -4.88
N ILE A 58 -2.67 4.07 -4.10
CA ILE A 58 -3.25 2.82 -3.65
C ILE A 58 -4.78 2.83 -3.75
N SER A 59 -5.35 1.67 -4.00
CA SER A 59 -6.80 1.44 -3.94
C SER A 59 -7.08 0.25 -3.03
N LEU A 60 -7.82 0.51 -1.97
CA LEU A 60 -8.11 -0.43 -0.89
C LEU A 60 -9.62 -0.64 -0.79
N THR A 61 -10.01 -1.86 -0.44
CA THR A 61 -11.37 -2.15 -0.02
C THR A 61 -11.39 -2.34 1.49
N VAL A 62 -12.03 -1.39 2.19
CA VAL A 62 -12.20 -1.44 3.64
C VAL A 62 -13.26 -2.49 3.98
N ILE A 63 -12.87 -3.46 4.82
CA ILE A 63 -13.68 -4.61 5.24
C ILE A 63 -14.05 -4.57 6.73
N GLY A 64 -13.46 -3.67 7.52
CA GLY A 64 -13.78 -3.54 8.93
C GLY A 64 -13.06 -2.38 9.63
N VAL A 65 -13.37 -2.20 10.91
CA VAL A 65 -12.73 -1.21 11.79
C VAL A 65 -12.01 -1.97 12.90
N VAL A 66 -10.72 -1.71 13.07
CA VAL A 66 -9.84 -2.37 14.05
C VAL A 66 -9.89 -1.65 15.40
N ASN A 67 -9.97 -0.31 15.40
CA ASN A 67 -10.09 0.46 16.65
C ASN A 67 -10.76 1.83 16.39
N LYS A 68 -11.62 2.25 17.33
CA LYS A 68 -12.28 3.58 17.37
C LYS A 68 -11.74 4.50 18.46
N HIS A 69 -10.97 3.98 19.42
CA HIS A 69 -10.44 4.74 20.55
C HIS A 69 -9.03 5.25 20.21
N GLY A 70 -8.92 6.49 19.70
CA GLY A 70 -7.61 7.11 19.45
C GLY A 70 -7.56 8.31 18.49
N GLY A 71 -8.69 8.92 18.14
CA GLY A 71 -8.72 10.12 17.27
C GLY A 71 -8.52 9.85 15.77
N VAL A 72 -7.81 8.77 15.40
CA VAL A 72 -7.72 8.27 14.00
C VAL A 72 -8.29 6.86 13.93
N PRO A 73 -9.39 6.63 13.18
CA PRO A 73 -9.94 5.29 13.03
C PRO A 73 -8.94 4.37 12.31
N ALA A 74 -8.61 3.24 12.93
CA ALA A 74 -7.81 2.19 12.31
C ALA A 74 -8.73 1.26 11.53
N LEU A 75 -8.52 1.16 10.22
CA LEU A 75 -9.33 0.37 9.30
C LEU A 75 -8.65 -0.95 8.97
N ARG A 76 -9.44 -1.99 8.75
CA ARG A 76 -8.98 -3.25 8.14
C ARG A 76 -9.38 -3.24 6.68
N ALA A 77 -8.44 -3.48 5.79
CA ALA A 77 -8.68 -3.49 4.35
C ALA A 77 -7.98 -4.65 3.65
N VAL A 78 -8.38 -4.86 2.40
CA VAL A 78 -7.68 -5.70 1.43
C VAL A 78 -7.22 -4.84 0.25
N MET A 79 -6.04 -5.13 -0.31
CA MET A 79 -5.60 -4.47 -1.53
C MET A 79 -6.45 -4.97 -2.69
N ALA A 80 -6.96 -4.03 -3.50
CA ALA A 80 -7.46 -4.42 -4.82
C ALA A 80 -6.29 -4.96 -5.63
N ALA A 81 -6.51 -5.99 -6.45
CA ALA A 81 -5.48 -6.48 -7.36
C ALA A 81 -4.93 -5.30 -8.16
N GLN A 82 -3.66 -4.94 -7.95
CA GLN A 82 -3.03 -3.90 -8.73
C GLN A 82 -2.99 -4.38 -10.18
N PRO A 83 -3.38 -3.55 -11.16
CA PRO A 83 -3.01 -3.81 -12.54
C PRO A 83 -1.48 -3.91 -12.58
N PRO A 84 -0.89 -4.89 -13.28
CA PRO A 84 0.55 -5.00 -13.39
C PRO A 84 1.14 -3.66 -13.84
N LYS A 85 2.11 -3.13 -13.10
CA LYS A 85 2.86 -1.95 -13.52
C LYS A 85 3.43 -2.23 -14.91
N PRO A 86 3.35 -1.28 -15.86
CA PRO A 86 4.16 -1.36 -17.07
C PRO A 86 5.62 -1.45 -16.61
N VAL A 87 6.30 -2.53 -17.00
CA VAL A 87 7.76 -2.56 -16.99
C VAL A 87 8.17 -1.51 -18.01
N GLU A 88 8.51 -0.31 -17.54
CA GLU A 88 9.34 0.59 -18.33
C GLU A 88 10.64 -0.17 -18.58
N ALA A 89 10.77 -0.69 -19.80
CA ALA A 89 12.00 -1.25 -20.29
C ALA A 89 13.06 -0.16 -20.12
N LYS A 90 13.96 -0.35 -19.14
CA LYS A 90 15.24 0.33 -19.12
C LYS A 90 15.98 -0.11 -20.38
N THR A 91 15.79 0.63 -21.47
CA THR A 91 16.65 0.57 -22.63
C THR A 91 18.05 0.87 -22.13
N ALA A 92 18.92 -0.14 -22.20
CA ALA A 92 20.34 -0.01 -21.97
C ALA A 92 20.89 1.02 -22.96
N ALA A 93 21.13 2.24 -22.48
CA ALA A 93 21.97 3.19 -23.20
C ALA A 93 23.43 2.82 -22.92
N ALA A 94 23.93 1.84 -23.65
CA ALA A 94 25.33 1.57 -23.82
C ALA A 94 25.52 0.96 -25.20
N GLU A 95 25.92 1.77 -26.18
CA GLU A 95 27.06 1.48 -27.07
C GLU A 95 27.23 2.59 -28.14
N ALA A 96 28.44 3.14 -28.12
CA ALA A 96 29.21 3.73 -29.23
C ALA A 96 28.60 4.87 -30.06
N GLN A 97 29.00 6.11 -29.75
CA GLN A 97 29.12 7.15 -30.77
C GLN A 97 30.23 6.76 -31.76
N ALA A 98 29.84 6.81 -33.03
CA ALA A 98 30.60 6.47 -34.21
C ALA A 98 31.80 7.39 -34.45
N ALA A 99 32.78 6.81 -35.15
CA ALA A 99 33.83 7.52 -35.85
C ALA A 99 33.27 8.57 -36.83
N ALA A 100 33.91 9.73 -36.87
CA ALA A 100 34.14 10.56 -38.05
C ALA A 100 35.39 11.42 -37.81
#